data_AF-A0A2D5RTK0-F1
#
_entry.id   AF-A0A2D5RTK0-F1
#
_cell.length_a   1.000
_cell.length_b   1.000
_cell.length_c   1.000
_cell.angle_alpha   90.00
_cell.angle_beta   90.00
_cell.angle_gamma   90.00
#
_symmetry.space_group_name_H-M   'P 1'
#
loop_
_entity.id
_entity.type
_entity.pdbx_description
1 polymer ?
#
loop_
_entity_poly.entity_id
_entity_poly.type
_entity_poly.pdbx_seq_one_letter_code
_entity_poly.pdbx_strand_id
1 'polypeptide(L)'
;MKLVIVDYGMGNITSIISALNFLGVDDVVVSNKPYILNSADKLILPGVGNYATAIAEIRKLNLDKRLEELVINQKKPILGICLGMQLLGCSSTESGFNHGLSLVQGVVDKFCSNELKVPHVGFNQVIPTQQSRLYSGIEGNPDFYFTHSFKMLSESSIGQSLCTYGESFIASFELENVAGVQFHPELSQKNGLHLIKNFIELF
;
A
#
# COMPACT_ATOMS: atom_id res chain seq x y z
N MET A 1 -0.69 20.63 -4.33
CA MET A 1 -0.98 19.49 -3.44
C MET A 1 0.35 18.94 -2.98
N LYS A 2 0.58 18.90 -1.66
CA LYS A 2 1.79 18.36 -1.07
C LYS A 2 1.65 16.87 -0.78
N LEU A 3 2.41 16.05 -1.49
CA LEU A 3 2.44 14.60 -1.32
C LEU A 3 3.69 14.21 -0.52
N VAL A 4 3.50 13.53 0.60
CA VAL A 4 4.63 13.10 1.43
C VAL A 4 4.78 11.59 1.41
N ILE A 5 5.96 11.12 0.98
CA ILE A 5 6.38 9.73 1.08
C ILE A 5 7.00 9.54 2.47
N VAL A 6 6.41 8.65 3.27
CA VAL A 6 6.83 8.38 4.64
C VAL A 6 8.17 7.65 4.64
N ASP A 7 9.21 8.32 5.15
CA ASP A 7 10.58 7.78 5.15
C ASP A 7 10.95 7.11 6.47
N TYR A 8 10.80 5.79 6.52
CA TYR A 8 11.28 4.98 7.62
C TYR A 8 12.51 4.14 7.23
N GLY A 9 13.20 4.53 6.15
CA GLY A 9 14.41 3.85 5.65
C GLY A 9 14.17 2.62 4.77
N MET A 10 12.92 2.32 4.40
CA MET A 10 12.59 1.18 3.53
C MET A 10 11.58 1.58 2.45
N GLY A 11 11.68 0.93 1.28
CA GLY A 11 10.78 1.15 0.15
C GLY A 11 11.50 1.46 -1.16
N ASN A 12 10.81 1.26 -2.27
CA ASN A 12 11.30 1.64 -3.60
C ASN A 12 11.03 3.13 -3.90
N ILE A 13 11.56 4.01 -3.06
CA ILE A 13 11.25 5.45 -3.08
C ILE A 13 11.59 6.09 -4.43
N THR A 14 12.71 5.71 -5.05
CA THR A 14 13.16 6.28 -6.32
C THR A 14 12.18 6.02 -7.47
N SER A 15 11.64 4.80 -7.59
CA SER A 15 10.65 4.49 -8.62
C SER A 15 9.32 5.21 -8.38
N ILE A 16 8.89 5.31 -7.12
CA ILE A 16 7.69 6.07 -6.76
C ILE A 16 7.84 7.54 -7.14
N ILE A 17 8.97 8.19 -6.77
CA ILE A 17 9.26 9.58 -7.17
C ILE A 17 9.25 9.72 -8.70
N SER A 18 9.86 8.78 -9.41
CA SER A 18 9.89 8.82 -10.88
C SER A 18 8.49 8.75 -11.50
N ALA A 19 7.61 7.90 -10.96
CA ALA A 19 6.22 7.82 -11.38
C ALA A 19 5.44 9.11 -11.07
N LEU A 20 5.65 9.70 -9.89
CA LEU A 20 5.02 10.96 -9.50
C LEU A 20 5.47 12.15 -10.35
N ASN A 21 6.78 12.22 -10.65
CA ASN A 21 7.33 13.24 -11.55
C ASN A 21 6.77 13.09 -12.96
N PHE A 22 6.64 11.84 -13.46
CA PHE A 22 6.01 11.58 -14.76
C PHE A 22 4.55 12.04 -14.81
N LEU A 23 3.83 11.93 -13.69
CA LEU A 23 2.45 12.41 -13.55
C LEU A 23 2.35 13.93 -13.31
N GLY A 24 3.47 14.66 -13.24
CA GLY A 24 3.48 16.11 -13.04
C GLY A 24 3.17 16.55 -11.62
N VAL A 25 3.49 15.74 -10.60
CA VAL A 25 3.31 16.13 -9.19
C VAL A 25 4.51 16.97 -8.74
N ASP A 26 4.29 18.27 -8.55
CA ASP A 26 5.38 19.24 -8.30
C ASP A 26 5.89 19.28 -6.85
N ASP A 27 5.07 18.93 -5.85
CA ASP A 27 5.42 19.02 -4.42
C ASP A 27 5.44 17.62 -3.77
N VAL A 28 6.48 16.85 -4.11
CA VAL A 28 6.76 15.53 -3.52
C VAL A 28 7.89 15.65 -2.51
N VAL A 29 7.64 15.26 -1.26
CA VAL A 29 8.64 15.28 -0.19
C VAL A 29 8.80 13.91 0.43
N VAL A 30 10.04 13.47 0.64
CA VAL A 30 10.37 12.24 1.39
C VAL A 30 10.75 12.65 2.81
N SER A 31 10.02 12.17 3.82
CA SER A 31 10.33 12.54 5.20
C SER A 31 9.69 11.67 6.28
N ASN A 32 10.32 11.64 7.45
CA ASN A 32 9.74 11.22 8.73
C ASN A 32 9.57 12.38 9.71
N LYS A 33 9.88 13.62 9.33
CA LYS A 33 9.81 14.74 10.26
C LYS A 33 8.35 15.09 10.58
N PRO A 34 7.95 15.18 11.87
CA PRO A 34 6.56 15.41 12.23
C PRO A 34 5.93 16.64 11.58
N TYR A 35 6.65 17.76 11.49
CA TYR A 35 6.14 18.99 10.87
C TYR A 35 5.91 18.85 9.36
N ILE A 36 6.72 18.05 8.66
CA ILE A 36 6.56 17.78 7.23
C ILE A 36 5.33 16.89 7.01
N LEU A 37 5.20 15.81 7.77
CA LEU A 37 4.02 14.92 7.71
C LEU A 37 2.72 15.67 8.04
N ASN A 38 2.77 16.62 8.99
CA ASN A 38 1.64 17.50 9.31
C ASN A 38 1.21 18.40 8.14
N SER A 39 2.15 18.80 7.29
CA SER A 39 1.84 19.65 6.14
C SER A 39 1.39 18.87 4.90
N ALA A 40 1.41 17.53 4.94
CA ALA A 40 1.02 16.69 3.81
C ALA A 40 -0.48 16.82 3.52
N ASP A 41 -0.85 17.00 2.25
CA ASP A 41 -2.23 16.82 1.80
C ASP A 41 -2.56 15.33 1.66
N LYS A 42 -1.57 14.54 1.23
CA LYS A 42 -1.66 13.09 1.06
C LYS A 42 -0.37 12.40 1.47
N LEU A 43 -0.49 11.14 1.90
CA LEU A 43 0.61 10.30 2.34
C LEU A 43 0.78 9.09 1.41
N ILE A 44 2.03 8.70 1.15
CA ILE A 44 2.36 7.39 0.60
C ILE A 44 3.21 6.67 1.65
N LEU A 45 2.76 5.48 2.05
CA LEU A 45 3.54 4.55 2.86
C LEU A 45 4.12 3.49 1.92
N PRO A 46 5.38 3.63 1.47
CA PRO A 46 6.02 2.61 0.66
C PRO A 46 6.43 1.43 1.53
N GLY A 47 6.82 0.32 0.92
CA GLY A 47 7.56 -0.71 1.63
C GLY A 47 8.04 -1.84 0.73
N VAL A 48 9.24 -2.32 1.02
CA VAL A 48 9.81 -3.56 0.50
C VAL A 48 10.56 -4.27 1.62
N GLY A 49 10.76 -5.57 1.49
CA GLY A 49 11.51 -6.35 2.49
C GLY A 49 10.61 -6.98 3.55
N ASN A 50 11.06 -6.96 4.79
CA ASN A 50 10.51 -7.77 5.88
C ASN A 50 9.61 -6.96 6.82
N TYR A 51 8.43 -7.49 7.13
CA TYR A 51 7.42 -6.87 7.99
C TYR A 51 7.92 -6.53 9.39
N ALA A 52 8.56 -7.49 10.08
CA ALA A 52 9.02 -7.31 11.45
C ALA A 52 10.05 -6.17 11.54
N THR A 53 10.95 -6.10 10.56
CA THR A 53 11.95 -5.02 10.46
C THR A 53 11.29 -3.67 10.22
N ALA A 54 10.35 -3.60 9.27
CA ALA A 54 9.68 -2.34 8.92
C ALA A 54 8.88 -1.75 10.08
N ILE A 55 8.09 -2.57 10.80
CA ILE A 55 7.30 -2.06 11.92
C ILE A 55 8.20 -1.64 13.10
N ALA A 56 9.36 -2.29 13.29
CA ALA A 56 10.32 -1.89 14.31
C ALA A 56 10.91 -0.49 14.01
N GLU A 57 11.30 -0.21 12.76
CA GLU A 57 11.81 1.11 12.37
C GLU A 57 10.73 2.19 12.44
N ILE A 58 9.49 1.89 12.03
CA ILE A 58 8.35 2.80 12.19
C ILE A 58 8.15 3.20 13.66
N ARG A 59 8.14 2.23 14.58
CA ARG A 59 7.96 2.48 16.02
C ARG A 59 9.13 3.25 16.62
N LYS A 60 10.36 2.91 16.25
CA LYS A 60 11.58 3.62 16.66
C LYS A 60 11.55 5.10 16.29
N LEU A 61 10.94 5.42 15.15
CA LEU A 61 10.74 6.80 14.68
C LEU A 61 9.45 7.45 15.23
N ASN A 62 8.67 6.76 16.05
CA ASN A 62 7.33 7.16 16.53
C ASN A 62 6.36 7.50 15.38
N LEU A 63 6.54 6.85 14.22
CA LEU A 63 5.69 7.07 13.06
C LEU A 63 4.34 6.37 13.19
N ASP A 64 4.25 5.30 13.96
CA ASP A 64 3.00 4.59 14.26
C ASP A 64 1.92 5.52 14.83
N LYS A 65 2.22 6.18 15.95
CA LYS A 65 1.30 7.14 16.60
C LYS A 65 1.01 8.33 15.71
N ARG A 66 2.02 8.75 14.93
CA ARG A 66 1.89 9.90 14.03
C ARG A 66 0.97 9.60 12.87
N LEU A 67 1.10 8.42 12.26
CA LEU A 67 0.25 7.99 11.16
C LEU A 67 -1.18 7.76 11.66
N GLU A 68 -1.37 7.17 12.84
CA GLU A 68 -2.68 7.06 13.47
C GLU A 68 -3.37 8.43 13.60
N GLU A 69 -2.69 9.42 14.19
CA GLU A 69 -3.21 10.78 14.31
C GLU A 69 -3.57 11.42 12.96
N LEU A 70 -2.68 11.33 11.98
CA LEU A 70 -2.89 11.95 10.66
C LEU A 70 -4.00 11.27 9.86
N VAL A 71 -4.08 9.94 9.92
CA VAL A 71 -4.96 9.15 9.06
C VAL A 71 -6.33 8.93 9.71
N ILE A 72 -6.37 8.62 11.01
CA ILE A 72 -7.63 8.32 11.70
C ILE A 72 -8.31 9.60 12.19
N ASN A 73 -7.57 10.47 12.89
CA ASN A 73 -8.16 11.66 13.51
C ASN A 73 -8.32 12.81 12.53
N GLN A 74 -7.32 13.02 11.66
CA GLN A 74 -7.33 14.12 10.67
C GLN A 74 -7.79 13.68 9.27
N LYS A 75 -8.09 12.39 9.08
CA LYS A 75 -8.63 11.84 7.82
C LYS A 75 -7.77 12.12 6.58
N LYS A 76 -6.45 12.25 6.75
CA LYS A 76 -5.54 12.44 5.62
C LYS A 76 -5.48 11.19 4.76
N PRO A 77 -5.61 11.32 3.43
CA PRO A 77 -5.44 10.19 2.53
C PRO A 77 -4.08 9.52 2.66
N ILE A 78 -4.06 8.20 2.69
CA ILE A 78 -2.83 7.40 2.67
C ILE A 78 -2.93 6.25 1.67
N LEU A 79 -1.87 6.06 0.88
CA LEU A 79 -1.70 4.90 0.00
C LEU A 79 -0.53 4.04 0.51
N GLY A 80 -0.84 2.84 0.97
CA GLY A 80 0.15 1.80 1.26
C GLY A 80 0.52 1.01 0.01
N ILE A 81 1.82 0.83 -0.27
CA ILE A 81 2.31 0.08 -1.44
C ILE A 81 3.11 -1.15 -1.00
N CYS A 82 2.71 -2.33 -1.48
CA CYS A 82 3.30 -3.64 -1.19
C CYS A 82 3.41 -3.90 0.32
N LEU A 83 4.61 -3.90 0.90
CA LEU A 83 4.76 -4.01 2.36
C LEU A 83 4.10 -2.83 3.09
N GLY A 84 4.07 -1.64 2.48
CA GLY A 84 3.33 -0.50 3.00
C GLY A 84 1.83 -0.79 3.17
N MET A 85 1.19 -1.49 2.23
CA MET A 85 -0.20 -1.94 2.37
C MET A 85 -0.34 -2.91 3.55
N GLN A 86 0.57 -3.87 3.66
CA GLN A 86 0.56 -4.88 4.72
C GLN A 86 0.67 -4.25 6.10
N LEU A 87 1.51 -3.23 6.25
CA LEU A 87 1.71 -2.50 7.51
C LEU A 87 0.47 -1.74 7.98
N LEU A 88 -0.43 -1.34 7.08
CA LEU A 88 -1.71 -0.69 7.43
C LEU A 88 -2.66 -1.65 8.17
N GLY A 89 -2.48 -2.97 8.01
CA GLY A 89 -3.27 -3.99 8.67
C GLY A 89 -2.94 -4.18 10.17
N CYS A 90 -3.65 -5.10 10.80
CA CYS A 90 -3.56 -5.44 12.22
C CYS A 90 -2.28 -6.20 12.58
N SER A 91 -1.84 -7.15 11.76
CA SER A 91 -0.69 -8.00 12.09
C SER A 91 -0.13 -8.76 10.89
N SER A 92 1.08 -9.32 11.08
CA SER A 92 1.66 -10.34 10.21
C SER A 92 2.34 -11.45 10.99
N THR A 93 2.39 -12.64 10.39
CA THR A 93 3.21 -13.78 10.84
C THR A 93 4.63 -13.81 10.25
N GLU A 94 5.00 -12.85 9.41
CA GLU A 94 6.34 -12.79 8.84
C GLU A 94 7.40 -12.56 9.93
N SER A 95 8.31 -13.53 10.07
CA SER A 95 9.36 -13.53 11.10
C SER A 95 8.81 -13.45 12.54
N GLY A 96 7.72 -14.16 12.78
CA GLY A 96 7.02 -14.17 14.07
C GLY A 96 5.74 -13.33 14.03
N PHE A 97 5.00 -13.32 15.13
CA PHE A 97 3.77 -12.53 15.23
C PHE A 97 4.11 -11.07 15.54
N ASN A 98 3.76 -10.18 14.62
CA ASN A 98 4.03 -8.74 14.73
C ASN A 98 2.73 -7.95 14.53
N HIS A 99 2.39 -7.08 15.47
CA HIS A 99 1.31 -6.11 15.28
C HIS A 99 1.70 -5.07 14.24
N GLY A 100 0.78 -4.69 13.36
CA GLY A 100 0.92 -3.61 12.39
C GLY A 100 0.44 -2.26 12.93
N LEU A 101 0.10 -1.34 12.03
CA LEU A 101 -0.46 -0.03 12.35
C LEU A 101 -1.95 -0.11 12.71
N SER A 102 -2.63 -1.20 12.33
CA SER A 102 -4.04 -1.46 12.66
C SER A 102 -5.00 -0.35 12.20
N LEU A 103 -4.71 0.27 11.05
CA LEU A 103 -5.57 1.28 10.42
C LEU A 103 -6.74 0.65 9.65
N VAL A 104 -6.60 -0.63 9.27
CA VAL A 104 -7.66 -1.46 8.68
C VAL A 104 -7.65 -2.86 9.27
N GLN A 105 -8.80 -3.54 9.24
CA GLN A 105 -8.98 -4.90 9.78
C GLN A 105 -8.42 -6.00 8.86
N GLY A 106 -7.16 -5.87 8.43
CA GLY A 106 -6.48 -6.87 7.61
C GLY A 106 -5.39 -7.62 8.39
N VAL A 107 -5.22 -8.92 8.15
CA VAL A 107 -4.11 -9.73 8.67
C VAL A 107 -3.26 -10.26 7.52
N VAL A 108 -1.95 -10.41 7.74
CA VAL A 108 -0.99 -10.71 6.68
C VAL A 108 -0.26 -12.03 6.96
N ASP A 109 -0.54 -13.03 6.12
CA ASP A 109 0.00 -14.38 6.27
C ASP A 109 0.69 -14.88 5.01
N LYS A 110 1.53 -15.91 5.17
CA LYS A 110 2.28 -16.49 4.06
C LYS A 110 1.32 -17.16 3.06
N PHE A 111 1.71 -17.24 1.78
CA PHE A 111 1.07 -18.18 0.87
C PHE A 111 1.23 -19.62 1.37
N CYS A 112 0.15 -20.40 1.32
CA CYS A 112 0.12 -21.78 1.83
C CYS A 112 0.19 -22.82 0.69
N SER A 113 0.22 -22.39 -0.57
CA SER A 113 0.24 -23.31 -1.72
C SER A 113 1.60 -24.01 -1.87
N ASN A 114 1.57 -25.33 -1.93
CA ASN A 114 2.72 -26.18 -2.26
C ASN A 114 2.91 -26.35 -3.78
N GLU A 115 1.94 -25.92 -4.59
CA GLU A 115 1.92 -26.16 -6.04
C GLU A 115 2.50 -24.99 -6.84
N LEU A 116 2.53 -23.79 -6.25
CA LEU A 116 3.02 -22.58 -6.88
C LEU A 116 4.34 -22.10 -6.24
N LYS A 117 5.17 -21.45 -7.06
CA LYS A 117 6.43 -20.87 -6.58
C LYS A 117 6.12 -19.65 -5.69
N VAL A 118 6.72 -19.61 -4.51
CA VAL A 118 6.67 -18.44 -3.61
C VAL A 118 8.07 -17.84 -3.54
N PRO A 119 8.26 -16.53 -3.79
CA PRO A 119 7.25 -15.47 -3.91
C PRO A 119 6.41 -15.49 -5.20
N HIS A 120 5.19 -14.95 -5.11
CA HIS A 120 4.38 -14.56 -6.26
C HIS A 120 5.07 -13.38 -6.96
N VAL A 121 5.65 -13.64 -8.14
CA VAL A 121 6.42 -12.66 -8.94
C VAL A 121 5.89 -12.62 -10.37
N GLY A 122 5.56 -11.43 -10.85
CA GLY A 122 5.13 -11.21 -12.24
C GLY A 122 3.88 -10.34 -12.35
N PHE A 123 3.41 -10.17 -13.58
CA PHE A 123 2.13 -9.52 -13.84
C PHE A 123 0.97 -10.48 -13.57
N ASN A 124 -0.04 -10.01 -12.84
CA ASN A 124 -1.26 -10.76 -12.58
C ASN A 124 -2.48 -9.82 -12.57
N GLN A 125 -3.65 -10.39 -12.84
CA GLN A 125 -4.90 -9.66 -12.98
C GLN A 125 -5.53 -9.38 -11.63
N VAL A 126 -5.98 -8.14 -11.46
CA VAL A 126 -6.81 -7.73 -10.33
C VAL A 126 -8.26 -7.69 -10.80
N ILE A 127 -9.17 -8.13 -9.93
CA ILE A 127 -10.62 -8.00 -10.07
C ILE A 127 -11.04 -6.83 -9.15
N PRO A 128 -11.24 -5.62 -9.70
CA PRO A 128 -11.64 -4.45 -8.94
C PRO A 128 -13.01 -4.63 -8.28
N THR A 129 -13.19 -4.08 -7.09
CA THR A 129 -14.55 -3.82 -6.58
C THR A 129 -15.19 -2.66 -7.36
N GLN A 130 -16.50 -2.73 -7.61
CA GLN A 130 -17.21 -1.78 -8.49
C GLN A 130 -17.13 -0.31 -8.05
N GLN A 131 -16.88 -0.05 -6.77
CA GLN A 131 -16.86 1.30 -6.18
C GLN A 131 -15.44 1.85 -5.96
N SER A 132 -14.41 1.15 -6.41
CA SER A 132 -13.03 1.54 -6.17
C SER A 132 -12.65 2.79 -6.98
N ARG A 133 -12.24 3.85 -6.27
CA ARG A 133 -11.70 5.06 -6.88
C ARG A 133 -10.34 4.80 -7.53
N LEU A 134 -9.51 3.94 -6.95
CA LEU A 134 -8.20 3.57 -7.49
C LEU A 134 -8.29 3.02 -8.92
N TYR A 135 -9.38 2.33 -9.28
CA TYR A 135 -9.60 1.79 -10.62
C TYR A 135 -10.55 2.63 -11.49
N SER A 136 -10.89 3.86 -11.08
CA SER A 136 -11.71 4.76 -11.90
C SER A 136 -11.10 4.93 -13.30
N GLY A 137 -11.88 4.69 -14.35
CA GLY A 137 -11.39 4.77 -15.74
C GLY A 137 -10.45 3.65 -16.18
N ILE A 138 -10.28 2.59 -15.38
CA ILE A 138 -9.56 1.36 -15.76
C ILE A 138 -10.59 0.27 -16.04
N GLU A 139 -10.59 -0.26 -17.26
CA GLU A 139 -11.58 -1.25 -17.71
C GLU A 139 -11.15 -2.69 -17.42
N GLY A 140 -12.14 -3.55 -17.15
CA GLY A 140 -11.95 -5.00 -17.01
C GLY A 140 -11.12 -5.41 -15.80
N ASN A 141 -10.27 -6.43 -16.00
CA ASN A 141 -9.37 -6.97 -14.99
C ASN A 141 -7.93 -6.55 -15.33
N PRO A 142 -7.48 -5.37 -14.87
CA PRO A 142 -6.15 -4.85 -15.19
C PRO A 142 -5.01 -5.69 -14.60
N ASP A 143 -3.92 -5.80 -15.36
CA ASP A 143 -2.67 -6.42 -14.90
C ASP A 143 -1.80 -5.44 -14.11
N PHE A 144 -1.23 -5.93 -13.00
CA PHE A 144 -0.24 -5.22 -12.19
C PHE A 144 0.93 -6.14 -11.81
N TYR A 145 2.09 -5.55 -11.52
CA TYR A 145 3.30 -6.28 -11.16
C TYR A 145 3.36 -6.57 -9.64
N PHE A 146 3.44 -7.86 -9.30
CA PHE A 146 3.54 -8.38 -7.94
C PHE A 146 4.94 -8.94 -7.65
N THR A 147 5.38 -8.85 -6.39
CA THR A 147 6.59 -9.51 -5.88
C THR A 147 6.52 -9.70 -4.35
N HIS A 148 5.81 -10.73 -3.89
CA HIS A 148 5.54 -10.92 -2.46
C HIS A 148 5.38 -12.40 -2.05
N SER A 149 5.74 -12.72 -0.81
CA SER A 149 5.55 -14.06 -0.21
C SER A 149 4.38 -14.13 0.77
N PHE A 150 3.90 -12.97 1.21
CA PHE A 150 2.83 -12.80 2.18
C PHE A 150 1.67 -12.04 1.55
N LYS A 151 0.45 -12.34 1.98
CA LYS A 151 -0.79 -11.82 1.44
C LYS A 151 -1.69 -11.31 2.55
N MET A 152 -2.45 -10.26 2.27
CA MET A 152 -3.46 -9.76 3.20
C MET A 152 -4.79 -10.50 3.01
N LEU A 153 -5.43 -10.82 4.13
CA LEU A 153 -6.80 -11.33 4.25
C LEU A 153 -7.58 -10.45 5.23
N SER A 154 -8.90 -10.43 5.10
CA SER A 154 -9.80 -9.69 6.00
C SER A 154 -11.14 -10.42 6.10
N GLU A 155 -11.62 -10.62 7.32
CA GLU A 155 -12.96 -11.17 7.59
C GLU A 155 -14.06 -10.10 7.43
N SER A 156 -13.70 -8.81 7.58
CA SER A 156 -14.61 -7.69 7.36
C SER A 156 -14.40 -7.07 5.98
N SER A 157 -15.46 -6.42 5.47
CA SER A 157 -15.36 -5.66 4.23
C SER A 157 -14.58 -4.37 4.45
N ILE A 158 -13.48 -4.24 3.71
CA ILE A 158 -12.60 -3.05 3.68
C ILE A 158 -12.54 -2.46 2.27
N GLY A 159 -13.53 -2.74 1.42
CA GLY A 159 -13.52 -2.34 0.01
C GLY A 159 -12.48 -3.10 -0.82
N GLN A 160 -12.26 -4.38 -0.51
CA GLN A 160 -11.23 -5.19 -1.16
C GLN A 160 -11.48 -5.43 -2.65
N SER A 161 -10.41 -5.37 -3.43
CA SER A 161 -10.29 -5.93 -4.78
C SER A 161 -9.38 -7.15 -4.72
N LEU A 162 -9.66 -8.16 -5.54
CA LEU A 162 -9.08 -9.50 -5.37
C LEU A 162 -8.11 -9.85 -6.50
N CYS A 163 -7.17 -10.73 -6.20
CA CYS A 163 -6.33 -11.42 -7.17
C CYS A 163 -6.22 -12.88 -6.77
N THR A 164 -6.00 -13.77 -7.75
CA THR A 164 -5.86 -15.21 -7.51
C THR A 164 -4.45 -15.65 -7.86
N TYR A 165 -3.77 -16.30 -6.91
CA TYR A 165 -2.49 -16.97 -7.12
C TYR A 165 -2.50 -18.31 -6.37
N GLY A 166 -3.17 -19.32 -6.95
CA GLY A 166 -3.49 -20.60 -6.32
C GLY A 166 -4.58 -20.49 -5.24
N GLU A 167 -4.59 -19.39 -4.51
CA GLU A 167 -5.61 -18.96 -3.57
C GLU A 167 -5.96 -17.49 -3.80
N SER A 168 -7.17 -17.08 -3.41
CA SER A 168 -7.63 -15.69 -3.51
C SER A 168 -7.04 -14.85 -2.38
N PHE A 169 -6.66 -13.61 -2.69
CA PHE A 169 -6.12 -12.66 -1.71
C PHE A 169 -6.51 -11.22 -2.03
N ILE A 170 -6.37 -10.34 -1.04
CA ILE A 170 -6.63 -8.90 -1.21
C ILE A 170 -5.47 -8.29 -2.01
N ALA A 171 -5.75 -7.90 -3.25
CA ALA A 171 -4.79 -7.23 -4.12
C ALA A 171 -4.75 -5.72 -3.85
N SER A 172 -5.89 -5.14 -3.47
CA SER A 172 -5.98 -3.78 -2.99
C SER A 172 -7.21 -3.60 -2.10
N PHE A 173 -7.30 -2.50 -1.37
CA PHE A 173 -8.49 -2.13 -0.60
C PHE A 173 -8.69 -0.62 -0.57
N GLU A 174 -9.91 -0.19 -0.24
CA GLU A 174 -10.28 1.20 0.01
C GLU A 174 -11.25 1.29 1.18
N LEU A 175 -10.83 1.93 2.27
CA LEU A 175 -11.66 2.22 3.42
C LEU A 175 -11.54 3.71 3.78
N GLU A 176 -12.57 4.48 3.45
CA GLU A 176 -12.58 5.94 3.63
C GLU A 176 -11.35 6.62 2.98
N ASN A 177 -10.43 7.17 3.77
CA ASN A 177 -9.21 7.82 3.31
C ASN A 177 -7.98 6.87 3.27
N VAL A 178 -8.16 5.58 3.59
CA VAL A 178 -7.08 4.59 3.62
C VAL A 178 -7.17 3.69 2.40
N ALA A 179 -6.12 3.68 1.60
CA ALA A 179 -5.96 2.81 0.44
C ALA A 179 -4.68 1.97 0.58
N GLY A 180 -4.73 0.77 0.03
CA GLY A 180 -3.55 -0.10 -0.03
C GLY A 180 -3.55 -0.96 -1.27
N VAL A 181 -2.37 -1.17 -1.87
CA VAL A 181 -2.15 -2.04 -3.03
C VAL A 181 -0.99 -2.99 -2.76
N GLN A 182 -1.19 -4.28 -3.06
CA GLN A 182 -0.19 -5.33 -2.82
C GLN A 182 0.86 -5.38 -3.94
N PHE A 183 0.44 -5.00 -5.14
CA PHE A 183 1.32 -4.83 -6.29
C PHE A 183 2.07 -3.49 -6.24
N HIS A 184 3.03 -3.33 -7.15
CA HIS A 184 3.84 -2.13 -7.30
C HIS A 184 3.31 -1.27 -8.47
N PRO A 185 2.45 -0.27 -8.22
CA PRO A 185 1.92 0.57 -9.30
C PRO A 185 3.03 1.33 -10.03
N GLU A 186 4.11 1.70 -9.34
CA GLU A 186 5.28 2.34 -9.94
C GLU A 186 6.04 1.43 -10.94
N LEU A 187 5.77 0.12 -10.93
CA LEU A 187 6.34 -0.88 -11.83
C LEU A 187 5.30 -1.46 -12.81
N SER A 188 4.05 -0.99 -12.76
CA SER A 188 2.91 -1.58 -13.48
C SER A 188 2.49 -0.80 -14.73
N GLN A 189 3.45 -0.11 -15.36
CA GLN A 189 3.26 0.63 -16.63
C GLN A 189 2.02 1.55 -16.60
N LYS A 190 1.23 1.57 -17.68
CA LYS A 190 0.07 2.47 -17.84
C LYS A 190 -0.98 2.27 -16.74
N ASN A 191 -1.29 1.03 -16.37
CA ASN A 191 -2.28 0.74 -15.32
C ASN A 191 -1.82 1.27 -13.97
N GLY A 192 -0.54 1.07 -13.65
CA GLY A 192 0.09 1.58 -12.45
C GLY A 192 0.08 3.10 -12.34
N LEU A 193 0.46 3.79 -13.42
CA LEU A 193 0.44 5.26 -13.49
C LEU A 193 -0.99 5.81 -13.37
N HIS A 194 -1.98 5.17 -14.01
CA HIS A 194 -3.39 5.55 -13.88
C HIS A 194 -3.86 5.40 -12.42
N LEU A 195 -3.53 4.28 -11.77
CA LEU A 195 -3.92 4.06 -10.37
C LEU A 195 -3.31 5.12 -9.42
N ILE A 196 -2.04 5.47 -9.60
CA ILE A 196 -1.39 6.53 -8.81
C ILE A 196 -2.08 7.88 -9.05
N LYS A 197 -2.40 8.20 -10.31
CA LYS A 197 -3.16 9.40 -10.68
C LYS A 197 -4.53 9.43 -9.98
N ASN A 198 -5.25 8.31 -9.97
CA ASN A 198 -6.55 8.20 -9.30
C ASN A 198 -6.44 8.44 -7.79
N PHE A 199 -5.40 7.91 -7.14
CA PHE A 199 -5.15 8.23 -5.72
C PHE A 199 -4.93 9.74 -5.51
N ILE A 200 -4.15 10.39 -6.37
CA ILE A 200 -3.86 11.82 -6.28
C ILE A 200 -5.12 12.67 -6.46
N GLU A 201 -5.99 12.32 -7.40
CA GLU A 201 -7.13 13.13 -7.82
C GLU A 201 -8.43 12.84 -7.05
N LEU A 202 -8.64 11.61 -6.57
CA LEU A 202 -9.96 11.14 -6.07
C LEU A 202 -10.00 10.84 -4.57
N PHE A 203 -8.85 10.88 -3.89
CA PHE A 203 -8.76 10.79 -2.43
C PHE A 203 -8.54 12.16 -1.82
#